data_AF-A0A845S1J1-F1
#
_entry.id   AF-A0A845S1J1-F1
#
_cell.length_a   1.000
_cell.length_b   1.000
_cell.length_c   1.000
_cell.angle_alpha   90.00
_cell.angle_beta   90.00
_cell.angle_gamma   90.00
#
_symmetry.space_group_name_H-M   'P 1'
#
loop_
_entity.id
_entity.type
_entity.pdbx_description
1 polymer ?
#
loop_
_entity_poly.entity_id
_entity_poly.type
_entity_poly.pdbx_seq_one_letter_code
_entity_poly.pdbx_strand_id
1 'polypeptide(L)'
;MPQSISDPPSSFNQLAHDELYQRSILESVSRTFALTIPLLPNGLEKVVGNTYLLCRIVDTIEDAPGIDAITKQELSASFVKTVLGEQNPKQFTEQCAIALSGHNNQNEKDLIQNIPRVLRVLETCDVQQRQAVARCIQIMSDGMSYFHTRQNPFGLENLAEFEKYCYVVAGVVGEM
;
A
#
# COMPACT_ATOMS: atom_id res chain seq x y z
N MET A 1 8.78 -9.07 45.48
CA MET A 1 9.10 -9.32 44.07
C MET A 1 8.67 -8.09 43.29
N PRO A 2 9.58 -7.31 42.68
CA PRO A 2 9.16 -6.23 41.79
C PRO A 2 8.88 -6.80 40.41
N GLN A 3 7.64 -6.65 39.95
CA GLN A 3 7.24 -6.94 38.58
C GLN A 3 7.90 -5.93 37.64
N SER A 4 8.40 -6.45 36.51
CA SER A 4 9.07 -5.73 35.44
C SER A 4 8.16 -4.65 34.83
N ILE A 5 8.60 -3.41 34.90
CA ILE A 5 8.11 -2.34 34.03
C ILE A 5 8.84 -2.54 32.70
N SER A 6 8.14 -3.04 31.68
CA SER A 6 8.65 -3.02 30.31
C SER A 6 8.67 -1.56 29.85
N ASP A 7 9.86 -0.97 29.79
CA ASP A 7 10.03 0.33 29.15
C ASP A 7 9.44 0.30 27.73
N PRO A 8 8.78 1.39 27.27
CA PRO A 8 8.34 1.46 25.88
C PRO A 8 9.55 1.25 24.97
N PRO A 9 9.41 0.49 23.87
CA PRO A 9 10.52 0.29 22.96
C PRO A 9 11.05 1.65 22.51
N SER A 10 12.37 1.84 22.60
CA SER A 10 13.02 3.04 22.07
C SER A 10 12.61 3.21 20.60
N SER A 11 12.40 4.45 20.15
CA SER A 11 11.97 4.76 18.77
C SER A 11 12.84 4.07 17.71
N PHE A 12 14.14 3.90 18.00
CA PHE A 12 15.08 3.18 17.15
C PHE A 12 14.77 1.67 17.06
N ASN A 13 14.44 1.02 18.19
CA ASN A 13 14.04 -0.37 18.19
C ASN A 13 12.73 -0.55 17.42
N GLN A 14 11.77 0.36 17.56
CA GLN A 14 10.50 0.26 16.83
C GLN A 14 10.70 0.29 15.30
N LEU A 15 11.51 1.22 14.80
CA LEU A 15 11.78 1.32 13.37
C LEU A 15 12.46 0.07 12.81
N ALA A 16 13.43 -0.50 13.52
CA ALA A 16 14.08 -1.74 13.09
C ALA A 16 13.08 -2.90 12.97
N HIS A 17 12.11 -3.01 13.88
CA HIS A 17 11.05 -4.00 13.78
C HIS A 17 10.09 -3.74 12.61
N ASP A 18 9.81 -2.47 12.30
CA ASP A 18 8.97 -2.09 11.16
C ASP A 18 9.66 -2.40 9.81
N GLU A 19 10.98 -2.18 9.70
CA GLU A 19 11.75 -2.57 8.52
C GLU A 19 11.86 -4.09 8.36
N LEU A 20 12.04 -4.83 9.45
CA LEU A 20 12.01 -6.30 9.43
C LEU A 20 10.63 -6.81 8.98
N TYR A 21 9.55 -6.21 9.49
CA TYR A 21 8.21 -6.51 9.06
C TYR A 21 8.05 -6.27 7.55
N GLN A 22 8.46 -5.10 7.05
CA GLN A 22 8.40 -4.77 5.62
C GLN A 22 9.08 -5.84 4.75
N ARG A 23 10.27 -6.33 5.14
CA ARG A 23 10.95 -7.40 4.41
C ARG A 23 10.18 -8.72 4.46
N SER A 24 9.71 -9.13 5.64
CA SER A 24 8.98 -10.40 5.79
C SER A 24 7.63 -10.43 5.06
N ILE A 25 6.88 -9.32 5.09
CA ILE A 25 5.57 -9.27 4.45
C ILE A 25 5.73 -9.18 2.94
N LEU A 26 6.78 -8.51 2.44
CA LEU A 26 7.10 -8.45 1.01
C LEU A 26 7.29 -9.85 0.42
N GLU A 27 8.02 -10.74 1.10
CA GLU A 27 8.16 -12.16 0.70
C GLU A 27 6.81 -12.89 0.65
N SER A 28 5.89 -12.52 1.54
CA SER A 28 4.58 -13.16 1.69
C SER A 28 3.54 -12.65 0.68
N VAL A 29 3.67 -11.41 0.22
CA VAL A 29 2.76 -10.76 -0.76
C VAL A 29 3.39 -10.56 -2.15
N SER A 30 4.60 -11.07 -2.36
CA SER A 30 5.28 -11.05 -3.66
C SER A 30 6.24 -12.21 -3.83
N ARG A 31 6.07 -12.99 -4.90
CA ARG A 31 7.02 -14.05 -5.23
C ARG A 31 8.24 -13.51 -5.97
N THR A 32 8.01 -12.73 -7.02
CA THR A 32 9.08 -12.28 -7.92
C THR A 32 9.80 -11.06 -7.40
N PHE A 33 9.08 -10.04 -6.90
CA PHE A 33 9.74 -8.83 -6.40
C PHE A 33 10.48 -9.05 -5.09
N ALA A 34 10.10 -10.05 -4.30
CA ALA A 34 10.89 -10.46 -3.13
C ALA A 34 12.27 -11.01 -3.50
N LEU A 35 12.50 -11.45 -4.75
CA LEU A 35 13.82 -11.89 -5.21
C LEU A 35 14.65 -10.73 -5.77
N THR A 36 14.02 -9.68 -6.29
CA THR A 36 14.72 -8.59 -7.01
C THR A 36 14.91 -7.35 -6.16
N ILE A 37 13.94 -6.98 -5.31
CA ILE A 37 14.03 -5.80 -4.45
C ILE A 37 15.23 -5.87 -3.49
N PRO A 38 15.55 -7.02 -2.85
CA PRO A 38 16.74 -7.13 -1.99
C PRO A 38 18.08 -6.98 -2.71
N LEU A 39 18.09 -7.01 -4.05
CA LEU A 39 19.31 -6.82 -4.85
C LEU A 39 19.57 -5.34 -5.18
N LEU A 40 18.66 -4.44 -4.82
CA LEU A 40 18.83 -3.00 -5.01
C LEU A 40 19.83 -2.43 -4.00
N PRO A 41 20.49 -1.30 -4.31
CA PRO A 41 21.27 -0.56 -3.31
C PRO A 41 20.41 -0.20 -2.09
N ASN A 42 20.98 -0.21 -0.89
CA ASN A 42 20.25 0.00 0.37
C ASN A 42 19.28 1.21 0.38
N GLY A 43 19.67 2.32 -0.28
CA GLY A 43 18.81 3.52 -0.37
C GLY A 43 17.57 3.34 -1.25
N LEU A 44 17.64 2.45 -2.24
CA LEU A 44 16.54 2.12 -3.15
C LEU A 44 15.74 0.90 -2.68
N GLU A 45 16.39 -0.13 -2.12
CA GLU A 45 15.73 -1.32 -1.57
C GLU A 45 14.57 -0.93 -0.64
N LYS A 46 14.85 -0.02 0.31
CA LYS A 46 13.87 0.39 1.32
C LYS A 46 12.65 1.08 0.70
N VAL A 47 12.87 2.09 -0.14
CA VAL A 47 11.77 2.87 -0.73
C VAL A 47 10.99 2.06 -1.76
N VAL A 48 11.66 1.26 -2.60
CA VAL A 48 11.00 0.42 -3.62
C VAL A 48 10.19 -0.69 -2.93
N GLY A 49 10.76 -1.33 -1.91
CA GLY A 49 10.03 -2.30 -1.07
C GLY A 49 8.80 -1.69 -0.41
N ASN A 50 8.94 -0.47 0.14
CA ASN A 50 7.82 0.24 0.75
C ASN A 50 6.73 0.59 -0.27
N THR A 51 7.13 1.11 -1.43
CA THR A 51 6.22 1.47 -2.53
C THR A 51 5.44 0.25 -2.99
N TYR A 52 6.11 -0.89 -3.17
CA TYR A 52 5.44 -2.13 -3.56
C TYR A 52 4.33 -2.51 -2.57
N LEU A 53 4.59 -2.41 -1.26
CA LEU A 53 3.58 -2.72 -0.24
C LEU A 53 2.40 -1.75 -0.30
N LEU A 54 2.65 -0.46 -0.53
CA LEU A 54 1.59 0.54 -0.69
C LEU A 54 0.76 0.27 -1.94
N CYS A 55 1.38 -0.07 -3.08
CA CYS A 55 0.66 -0.49 -4.28
C CYS A 55 -0.17 -1.77 -4.02
N ARG A 56 0.38 -2.75 -3.30
CA ARG A 56 -0.35 -3.96 -2.92
C ARG A 56 -1.55 -3.68 -2.03
N ILE A 57 -1.48 -2.65 -1.17
CA ILE A 57 -2.64 -2.20 -0.38
C ILE A 57 -3.73 -1.63 -1.29
N VAL A 58 -3.37 -0.82 -2.30
CA VAL A 58 -4.34 -0.34 -3.31
C VAL A 58 -4.99 -1.52 -4.03
N ASP A 59 -4.20 -2.46 -4.54
CA ASP A 59 -4.71 -3.68 -5.20
C ASP A 59 -5.66 -4.45 -4.27
N THR A 60 -5.30 -4.60 -2.99
CA THR A 60 -6.11 -5.34 -2.01
C THR A 60 -7.50 -4.70 -1.81
N ILE A 61 -7.58 -3.38 -1.78
CA ILE A 61 -8.85 -2.64 -1.66
C ILE A 61 -9.67 -2.81 -2.95
N GLU A 62 -9.03 -2.68 -4.10
CA GLU A 62 -9.68 -2.76 -5.42
C GLU A 62 -10.20 -4.17 -5.73
N ASP A 63 -9.42 -5.21 -5.41
CA ASP A 63 -9.75 -6.62 -5.69
C ASP A 63 -10.67 -7.25 -4.63
N ALA A 64 -10.97 -6.53 -3.54
CA ALA A 64 -11.76 -7.05 -2.44
C ALA A 64 -13.15 -7.54 -2.88
N PRO A 65 -13.48 -8.82 -2.70
CA PRO A 65 -14.79 -9.33 -3.07
C PRO A 65 -15.85 -8.90 -2.05
N GLY A 66 -17.07 -8.65 -2.51
CA GLY A 66 -18.21 -8.36 -1.63
C GLY A 66 -18.26 -6.95 -1.04
N ILE A 67 -17.33 -6.07 -1.43
CA ILE A 67 -17.40 -4.63 -1.16
C ILE A 67 -17.98 -3.93 -2.38
N ASP A 68 -18.95 -3.04 -2.18
CA ASP A 68 -19.55 -2.27 -3.26
C ASP A 68 -18.61 -1.18 -3.79
N ALA A 69 -18.86 -0.72 -5.01
CA ALA A 69 -18.01 0.22 -5.72
C ALA A 69 -17.83 1.57 -5.00
N ILE A 70 -18.85 2.04 -4.26
CA ILE A 70 -18.79 3.32 -3.54
C ILE A 70 -17.85 3.18 -2.34
N THR A 71 -18.03 2.12 -1.55
CA THR A 71 -17.15 1.83 -0.41
C THR A 71 -15.68 1.66 -0.85
N LYS A 72 -15.42 1.01 -1.99
CA LYS A 72 -14.04 0.89 -2.55
C LYS A 72 -13.42 2.24 -2.89
N GLN A 73 -14.19 3.14 -3.50
CA GLN A 73 -13.72 4.48 -3.82
C GLN A 73 -13.45 5.32 -2.57
N GLU A 74 -14.33 5.25 -1.57
CA GLU A 74 -14.15 5.94 -0.30
C GLU A 74 -12.89 5.45 0.43
N LEU A 75 -12.68 4.14 0.48
CA LEU A 75 -11.48 3.54 1.05
C LEU A 75 -10.21 3.93 0.27
N SER A 76 -10.27 3.91 -1.05
CA SER A 76 -9.16 4.30 -1.92
C SER A 76 -8.75 5.77 -1.71
N ALA A 77 -9.73 6.68 -1.74
CA ALA A 77 -9.49 8.11 -1.47
C ALA A 77 -8.99 8.35 -0.02
N SER A 78 -9.50 7.60 0.95
CA SER A 78 -9.05 7.69 2.34
C SER A 78 -7.63 7.13 2.53
N PHE A 79 -7.26 6.07 1.79
CA PHE A 79 -5.90 5.53 1.79
C PHE A 79 -4.90 6.55 1.28
N VAL A 80 -5.21 7.20 0.15
CA VAL A 80 -4.39 8.27 -0.41
C VAL A 80 -4.16 9.40 0.61
N LYS A 81 -5.23 9.90 1.25
CA LYS A 81 -5.12 10.92 2.32
C LYS A 81 -4.22 10.45 3.47
N THR A 82 -4.31 9.17 3.80
CA THR A 82 -3.47 8.56 4.84
C THR A 82 -1.99 8.52 4.43
N VAL A 83 -1.68 8.17 3.18
CA VAL A 83 -0.30 8.20 2.63
C VAL A 83 0.26 9.62 2.57
N LEU A 84 -0.59 10.61 2.28
CA LEU A 84 -0.24 12.03 2.29
C LEU A 84 -0.08 12.63 3.69
N GLY A 85 -0.39 11.86 4.75
CA GLY A 85 -0.32 12.33 6.13
C GLY A 85 -1.47 13.24 6.56
N GLU A 86 -2.56 13.28 5.79
CA GLU A 86 -3.75 14.11 6.04
C GLU A 86 -4.77 13.42 6.96
N GLN A 87 -4.60 12.13 7.20
CA GLN A 87 -5.47 11.30 8.03
C GLN A 87 -4.67 10.42 8.99
N ASN A 88 -5.25 10.10 10.14
CA ASN A 88 -4.64 9.19 11.12
C ASN A 88 -4.56 7.76 10.55
N PRO A 89 -3.35 7.17 10.42
CA PRO A 89 -3.19 5.82 9.90
C PRO A 89 -3.92 4.73 10.66
N LYS A 90 -4.02 4.82 11.98
CA LYS A 90 -4.68 3.81 12.81
C LYS A 90 -6.18 3.79 12.55
N GLN A 91 -6.79 4.97 12.48
CA GLN A 91 -8.22 5.11 12.18
C GLN A 91 -8.55 4.54 10.81
N PHE A 92 -7.74 4.86 9.78
CA PHE A 92 -7.91 4.27 8.46
C PHE A 92 -7.78 2.75 8.48
N THR A 93 -6.76 2.24 9.16
CA THR A 93 -6.48 0.80 9.27
C THR A 93 -7.66 0.04 9.87
N GLU A 94 -8.25 0.54 10.95
CA GLU A 94 -9.41 -0.07 11.60
C GLU A 94 -10.63 -0.12 10.66
N GLN A 95 -10.93 0.99 9.98
CA GLN A 95 -12.01 1.06 8.99
C GLN A 95 -11.80 0.08 7.83
N CYS A 96 -10.58 0.07 7.28
CA CYS A 96 -10.22 -0.79 6.16
C CYS A 96 -10.26 -2.27 6.54
N ALA A 97 -9.77 -2.64 7.74
CA ALA A 97 -9.81 -4.01 8.23
C ALA A 97 -11.24 -4.53 8.45
N ILE A 98 -12.17 -3.67 8.89
CA ILE A 98 -13.59 -4.03 9.01
C ILE A 98 -14.19 -4.31 7.64
N ALA A 99 -13.98 -3.40 6.68
CA ALA A 99 -14.48 -3.54 5.32
C ALA A 99 -13.94 -4.80 4.63
N LEU A 100 -12.65 -5.10 4.84
CA LEU A 100 -11.95 -6.25 4.26
C LEU A 100 -12.04 -7.53 5.11
N SER A 101 -12.96 -7.61 6.08
CA SER A 101 -13.12 -8.77 6.94
C SER A 101 -13.42 -10.07 6.17
N GLY A 102 -14.10 -9.97 5.02
CA GLY A 102 -14.39 -11.08 4.10
C GLY A 102 -13.25 -11.45 3.14
N HIS A 103 -12.14 -10.72 3.12
CA HIS A 103 -11.04 -10.97 2.17
C HIS A 103 -10.34 -12.31 2.46
N ASN A 104 -10.01 -13.08 1.43
CA ASN A 104 -9.56 -14.47 1.65
C ASN A 104 -8.04 -14.58 1.91
N ASN A 105 -7.25 -13.62 1.43
CA ASN A 105 -5.79 -13.66 1.55
C ASN A 105 -5.34 -13.15 2.93
N GLN A 106 -4.79 -14.06 3.75
CA GLN A 106 -4.34 -13.74 5.10
C GLN A 106 -3.13 -12.82 5.13
N ASN A 107 -2.22 -12.92 4.15
CA ASN A 107 -1.03 -12.08 4.10
C ASN A 107 -1.41 -10.64 3.72
N GLU A 108 -2.37 -10.46 2.82
CA GLU A 108 -2.89 -9.13 2.48
C GLU A 108 -3.68 -8.54 3.65
N LYS A 109 -4.45 -9.36 4.40
CA LYS A 109 -5.09 -8.92 5.65
C LYS A 109 -4.07 -8.46 6.70
N ASP A 110 -2.99 -9.22 6.89
CA ASP A 110 -1.90 -8.83 7.78
C ASP A 110 -1.26 -7.51 7.32
N LEU A 111 -1.04 -7.35 6.02
CA LEU A 111 -0.53 -6.09 5.45
C LEU A 111 -1.46 -4.90 5.75
N ILE A 112 -2.78 -5.08 5.58
CA ILE A 112 -3.78 -4.05 5.93
C ILE A 112 -3.71 -3.70 7.41
N GLN A 113 -3.68 -4.70 8.31
CA GLN A 113 -3.59 -4.46 9.75
C GLN A 113 -2.31 -3.72 10.18
N ASN A 114 -1.25 -3.80 9.36
CA ASN A 114 0.05 -3.20 9.64
C ASN A 114 0.37 -2.00 8.73
N ILE A 115 -0.61 -1.39 8.07
CA ILE A 115 -0.45 -0.11 7.36
C ILE A 115 0.33 0.93 8.18
N PRO A 116 0.09 1.11 9.50
CA PRO A 116 0.83 2.10 10.27
C PRO A 116 2.33 1.80 10.37
N ARG A 117 2.75 0.53 10.25
CA ARG A 117 4.17 0.14 10.20
C ARG A 117 4.78 0.54 8.86
N VAL A 118 4.09 0.24 7.76
CA VAL A 118 4.52 0.57 6.39
C VAL A 118 4.69 2.09 6.24
N LEU A 119 3.75 2.88 6.77
CA LEU A 119 3.85 4.35 6.71
C LEU A 119 4.96 4.92 7.58
N ARG A 120 5.24 4.34 8.76
CA ARG A 120 6.41 4.75 9.56
C ARG A 120 7.72 4.49 8.83
N VAL A 121 7.84 3.40 8.06
CA VAL A 121 9.02 3.17 7.22
C VAL A 121 9.11 4.22 6.11
N LEU A 122 7.98 4.56 5.46
CA LEU A 122 7.92 5.63 4.46
C LEU A 122 8.40 6.97 5.03
N GLU A 123 7.99 7.33 6.25
CA GLU A 123 8.39 8.57 6.93
C GLU A 123 9.91 8.71 7.10
N THR A 124 10.66 7.59 7.09
CA THR A 124 12.13 7.60 7.17
C THR A 124 12.83 7.77 5.82
N CYS A 125 12.09 7.75 4.73
CA CYS A 125 12.60 8.03 3.39
C CYS A 125 12.77 9.55 3.21
N ASP A 126 13.65 9.94 2.29
CA ASP A 126 13.86 11.37 2.04
C ASP A 126 12.61 12.02 1.43
N VAL A 127 12.59 13.36 1.40
CA VAL A 127 11.42 14.12 0.93
C VAL A 127 11.10 13.83 -0.53
N GLN A 128 12.11 13.65 -1.38
CA GLN A 128 11.91 13.40 -2.82
C GLN A 128 11.31 12.01 -3.05
N GLN A 129 11.84 11.01 -2.35
CA GLN A 129 11.31 9.65 -2.31
C GLN A 129 9.85 9.64 -1.85
N ARG A 130 9.53 10.28 -0.72
CA ARG A 130 8.15 10.33 -0.22
C ARG A 130 7.19 11.01 -1.20
N GLN A 131 7.62 12.08 -1.87
CA GLN A 131 6.82 12.76 -2.89
C GLN A 131 6.58 11.88 -4.12
N ALA A 132 7.60 11.15 -4.58
CA ALA A 132 7.48 10.22 -5.70
C ALA A 132 6.50 9.07 -5.37
N VAL A 133 6.61 8.48 -4.18
CA VAL A 133 5.70 7.45 -3.69
C VAL A 133 4.26 7.97 -3.59
N ALA A 134 4.06 9.13 -2.95
CA ALA A 134 2.73 9.73 -2.82
C ALA A 134 2.07 10.00 -4.18
N ARG A 135 2.84 10.54 -5.15
CA ARG A 135 2.36 10.75 -6.52
C ARG A 135 1.99 9.43 -7.20
N CYS A 136 2.81 8.40 -7.06
CA CYS A 136 2.54 7.07 -7.61
C CYS A 136 1.23 6.49 -7.06
N ILE A 137 1.06 6.49 -5.74
CA ILE A 137 -0.13 5.96 -5.08
C ILE A 137 -1.38 6.76 -5.44
N GLN A 138 -1.31 8.08 -5.51
CA GLN A 138 -2.41 8.93 -5.95
C GLN A 138 -2.87 8.56 -7.37
N ILE A 139 -1.95 8.54 -8.34
CA ILE A 139 -2.26 8.27 -9.75
C ILE A 139 -2.84 6.85 -9.91
N MET A 140 -2.24 5.86 -9.24
CA MET A 140 -2.70 4.48 -9.27
C MET A 140 -4.12 4.35 -8.69
N SER A 141 -4.34 4.92 -7.50
CA SER A 141 -5.62 4.83 -6.80
C SER A 141 -6.76 5.57 -7.52
N ASP A 142 -6.50 6.79 -8.02
CA ASP A 142 -7.48 7.55 -8.80
C ASP A 142 -7.79 6.87 -10.13
N GLY A 143 -6.76 6.35 -10.79
CA GLY A 143 -6.89 5.63 -12.06
C GLY A 143 -7.71 4.37 -11.93
N MET A 144 -7.42 3.54 -10.92
CA MET A 144 -8.22 2.33 -10.64
C MET A 144 -9.68 2.68 -10.34
N SER A 145 -9.93 3.71 -9.52
CA SER A 145 -11.28 4.20 -9.24
C SER A 145 -12.01 4.67 -10.51
N TYR A 146 -11.30 5.38 -11.40
CA TYR A 146 -11.84 5.84 -12.68
C TYR A 146 -12.29 4.68 -13.57
N PHE A 147 -11.50 3.60 -13.66
CA PHE A 147 -11.82 2.43 -14.47
C PHE A 147 -12.88 1.54 -13.81
N HIS A 148 -12.87 1.42 -12.49
CA HIS A 148 -13.88 0.68 -11.74
C HIS A 148 -15.30 1.22 -12.00
N THR A 149 -15.47 2.54 -11.95
CA THR A 149 -16.77 3.20 -12.21
C THR A 149 -17.28 3.06 -13.65
N ARG A 150 -16.41 2.68 -14.58
CA ARG A 150 -16.70 2.56 -16.02
C ARG A 150 -16.74 1.11 -16.51
N GLN A 151 -16.64 0.15 -15.58
CA GLN A 151 -16.75 -1.26 -15.92
C GLN A 151 -18.07 -1.53 -16.64
N ASN A 152 -17.94 -2.14 -17.81
CA ASN A 152 -19.07 -2.52 -18.64
C ASN A 152 -18.76 -3.86 -19.34
N PRO A 153 -19.78 -4.60 -19.81
CA PRO A 153 -19.57 -5.92 -20.42
C PRO A 153 -18.73 -5.93 -21.70
N PHE A 154 -18.53 -4.78 -22.35
CA PHE A 154 -17.77 -4.65 -23.59
C PHE A 154 -16.28 -4.35 -23.36
N GLY A 155 -15.88 -4.14 -22.11
CA GLY A 155 -14.49 -3.83 -21.74
C GLY A 155 -14.11 -2.39 -22.05
N LEU A 156 -12.85 -2.19 -22.46
CA LEU A 156 -12.32 -0.88 -22.82
C LEU A 156 -12.72 -0.51 -24.26
N GLU A 157 -13.03 0.75 -24.48
CA GLU A 157 -13.57 1.31 -25.71
C GLU A 157 -12.58 1.25 -26.88
N ASN A 158 -11.29 1.52 -26.61
CA ASN A 158 -10.26 1.64 -27.64
C ASN A 158 -8.84 1.50 -27.08
N LEU A 159 -7.84 1.50 -27.98
CA LEU A 159 -6.43 1.39 -27.63
C LEU A 159 -5.95 2.51 -26.69
N ALA A 160 -6.41 3.75 -26.88
CA ALA A 160 -6.00 4.86 -26.03
C ALA A 160 -6.54 4.72 -24.59
N GLU A 161 -7.72 4.12 -24.43
CA GLU A 161 -8.23 3.78 -23.10
C GLU A 161 -7.45 2.61 -22.48
N PHE A 162 -7.09 1.60 -23.28
CA PHE A 162 -6.20 0.53 -22.84
C PHE A 162 -4.83 1.03 -22.38
N GLU A 163 -4.22 1.96 -23.10
CA GLU A 163 -2.95 2.59 -22.70
C GLU A 163 -3.06 3.34 -21.37
N LYS A 164 -4.16 4.07 -21.17
CA LYS A 164 -4.45 4.74 -19.89
C LYS A 164 -4.61 3.73 -18.75
N TYR A 165 -5.33 2.64 -19.00
CA TYR A 165 -5.49 1.57 -18.02
C TYR A 165 -4.13 0.97 -17.64
N CYS A 166 -3.33 0.57 -18.63
CA CYS A 166 -1.99 0.05 -18.40
C CYS A 166 -1.08 1.04 -17.67
N TYR A 167 -1.19 2.33 -17.96
CA TYR A 167 -0.42 3.35 -17.26
C TYR A 167 -0.76 3.40 -15.77
N VAL A 168 -2.04 3.45 -15.41
CA VAL A 168 -2.42 3.61 -13.99
C VAL A 168 -2.22 2.34 -13.17
N VAL A 169 -2.29 1.15 -13.76
CA VAL A 169 -2.10 -0.12 -13.03
C VAL A 169 -0.65 -0.63 -13.03
N ALA A 170 0.21 -0.12 -13.92
CA ALA A 170 1.60 -0.60 -14.03
C ALA A 170 2.59 0.49 -14.45
N GLY A 171 2.26 1.32 -15.43
CA GLY A 171 3.17 2.32 -15.99
C GLY A 171 3.67 3.34 -14.98
N VAL A 172 2.80 3.84 -14.11
CA VAL A 172 3.17 4.83 -13.08
C VAL A 172 4.18 4.28 -12.08
N VAL A 173 4.11 2.98 -11.77
CA VAL A 173 5.07 2.31 -10.87
C VAL A 173 6.46 2.25 -11.49
N GLY A 174 6.55 2.15 -12.82
CA GLY A 174 7.81 2.18 -13.56
C GLY A 174 8.36 3.59 -13.87
N GLU A 175 7.52 4.63 -13.78
CA GLU A 175 7.92 6.04 -13.97
C GLU A 175 8.59 6.62 -12.72
N MET A 176 8.14 6.18 -11.54
CA MET A 176 8.61 6.62 -10.23
C MET A 176 10.12 6.40 -10.04
#